data_AF-A0A814TM55-F1
#
_entry.id   AF-A0A814TM55-F1
#
_cell.length_a   1.000
_cell.length_b   1.000
_cell.length_c   1.000
_cell.angle_alpha   90.00
_cell.angle_beta   90.00
_cell.angle_gamma   90.00
#
_symmetry.space_group_name_H-M   'P 1'
#
loop_
_entity.id
_entity.type
_entity.pdbx_description
1 polymer ?
#
loop_
_entity_poly.entity_id
_entity_poly.type
_entity_poly.pdbx_seq_one_letter_code
_entity_poly.pdbx_strand_id
1 'polypeptide(L)'
;MHDNAYNLLYIVDSKRSKIGKENVFIQNLCLSLHDFILNNDATLLFRCTRLLIHRHEEILLEKAIQNGHLTLAKQLIKVLQIDTLKRRNERGETALLLAAKLNRKDLIELLLNRHIDLVYDIDYRRNNIFHLLTINIDSTDAIEFIFDYLKQKSINIREIFDTENSDHLTPLQLARENNNLRCIKSFVLYDYFNTNVHDKSIRDDLCHLTIRNGDNVPMMKSLVANVQLDNKKVDNVALCQLEKSFNGMNVSDHLK
;
A
#
# COMPACT_ATOMS: atom_id res chain seq x y z
N MET A 1 9.08 19.01 -43.52
CA MET A 1 10.54 19.20 -43.30
C MET A 1 10.89 18.85 -41.86
N HIS A 2 10.67 17.60 -41.42
CA HIS A 2 10.87 17.20 -40.01
C HIS A 2 11.74 15.95 -39.80
N ASP A 3 12.35 15.38 -40.85
CA ASP A 3 12.94 14.03 -40.77
C ASP A 3 14.48 13.94 -40.85
N ASN A 4 15.23 15.05 -40.92
CA ASN A 4 16.69 14.96 -41.12
C ASN A 4 17.58 15.19 -39.88
N ALA A 5 17.04 15.59 -38.73
CA ALA A 5 17.87 15.82 -37.53
C ALA A 5 18.12 14.54 -36.70
N TYR A 6 17.23 13.55 -36.75
CA TYR A 6 17.36 12.32 -35.95
C TYR A 6 18.30 11.27 -36.57
N ASN A 7 18.52 11.29 -37.88
CA ASN A 7 19.39 10.33 -38.57
C ASN A 7 20.88 10.69 -38.53
N LEU A 8 21.25 11.92 -38.16
CA LEU A 8 22.64 12.37 -38.07
C LEU A 8 23.33 12.02 -36.75
N LEU A 9 22.60 11.57 -35.74
CA LEU A 9 23.15 11.16 -34.44
C LEU A 9 23.49 9.66 -34.36
N TYR A 10 23.19 8.87 -35.40
CA TYR A 10 23.39 7.42 -35.40
C TYR A 10 24.55 6.93 -36.28
N ILE A 11 25.27 7.83 -36.95
CA ILE A 11 26.37 7.47 -37.85
C ILE A 11 27.58 8.32 -37.50
N VAL A 12 28.34 7.97 -36.46
CA VAL A 12 29.81 8.03 -36.43
C VAL A 12 30.33 7.08 -35.33
N ASP A 13 31.19 6.17 -35.77
CA ASP A 13 32.26 5.47 -35.04
C ASP A 13 31.94 4.25 -34.15
N SER A 14 31.91 3.11 -34.84
CA SER A 14 32.13 1.75 -34.34
C SER A 14 33.53 1.45 -33.77
N LYS A 15 34.35 2.45 -33.39
CA LYS A 15 35.68 2.24 -32.80
C LYS A 15 36.12 3.42 -31.91
N ARG A 16 35.62 3.53 -30.66
CA ARG A 16 36.27 4.38 -29.64
C ARG A 16 36.33 3.72 -28.28
N SER A 17 37.49 3.91 -27.65
CA SER A 17 37.86 3.48 -26.29
C SER A 17 36.81 3.87 -25.26
N LYS A 18 36.89 3.30 -24.05
CA LYS A 18 36.02 3.62 -22.89
C LYS A 18 35.76 5.13 -22.70
N ILE A 19 36.74 5.97 -23.05
CA ILE A 19 36.74 7.45 -23.00
C ILE A 19 35.74 8.09 -24.00
N GLY A 20 35.50 7.47 -25.15
CA GLY A 20 34.55 7.96 -26.17
C GLY A 20 33.08 7.80 -25.77
N LYS A 21 32.74 6.79 -24.96
CA LYS A 21 31.38 6.57 -24.47
C LYS A 21 30.99 7.54 -23.35
N GLU A 22 31.94 7.92 -22.50
CA GLU A 22 31.73 8.91 -21.44
C GLU A 22 31.42 10.30 -22.01
N ASN A 23 32.07 10.68 -23.12
CA ASN A 23 31.89 11.99 -23.75
C ASN A 23 30.50 12.17 -24.39
N VAL A 24 29.99 11.11 -25.03
CA VAL A 24 28.62 11.09 -25.62
C VAL A 24 27.55 11.10 -24.51
N PHE A 25 27.79 10.42 -23.39
CA PHE A 25 26.88 10.44 -22.25
C PHE A 25 26.75 11.83 -21.64
N ILE A 26 27.87 12.51 -21.36
CA ILE A 26 27.87 13.86 -20.77
C ILE A 26 27.17 14.86 -21.70
N GLN A 27 27.38 14.77 -23.01
CA GLN A 27 26.66 15.61 -23.98
C GLN A 27 25.14 15.37 -23.94
N ASN A 28 24.71 14.11 -23.96
CA ASN A 28 23.29 13.77 -23.88
C ASN A 28 22.66 14.22 -22.54
N LEU A 29 23.39 14.09 -21.43
CA LEU A 29 22.97 14.59 -20.13
C LEU A 29 22.79 16.11 -20.15
N CYS A 30 23.77 16.86 -20.65
CA CYS A 30 23.69 18.32 -20.77
C CYS A 30 22.51 18.77 -21.63
N LEU A 31 22.27 18.13 -22.78
CA LEU A 31 21.14 18.44 -23.65
C LEU A 31 19.79 18.18 -22.94
N SER A 32 19.71 17.07 -22.22
CA SER A 32 18.49 16.70 -21.50
C SER A 32 18.23 17.56 -20.27
N LEU A 33 19.28 18.04 -19.58
CA LEU A 33 19.19 19.04 -18.52
C LEU A 33 18.75 20.41 -19.07
N HIS A 34 19.29 20.79 -20.23
CA HIS A 34 18.90 22.03 -20.89
C HIS A 34 17.42 22.02 -21.30
N ASP A 35 16.95 20.92 -21.87
CA ASP A 35 15.54 20.70 -22.21
C ASP A 35 14.63 20.74 -20.96
N PHE A 36 15.06 20.09 -19.87
CA PHE A 36 14.36 20.15 -18.59
C PHE A 36 14.26 21.58 -18.05
N ILE A 37 15.34 22.37 -18.11
CA ILE A 37 15.35 23.76 -17.63
C ILE A 37 14.41 24.64 -18.46
N LEU A 38 14.38 24.45 -19.78
CA LEU A 38 13.55 25.26 -20.68
C LEU A 38 12.07 24.89 -20.60
N ASN A 39 11.77 23.60 -20.55
CA ASN A 39 10.41 23.09 -20.74
C ASN A 39 9.76 22.58 -19.44
N ASN A 40 10.50 22.57 -18.33
CA ASN A 40 10.10 21.96 -17.06
C ASN A 40 9.62 20.50 -17.22
N ASP A 41 10.15 19.80 -18.23
CA ASP A 41 9.81 18.42 -18.58
C ASP A 41 11.04 17.53 -18.40
N ALA A 42 10.97 16.63 -17.41
CA ALA A 42 12.08 15.74 -17.08
C ALA A 42 12.14 14.50 -17.99
N THR A 43 11.23 14.37 -18.96
CA THR A 43 11.10 13.16 -19.79
C THR A 43 12.39 12.82 -20.54
N LEU A 44 13.03 13.79 -21.20
CA LEU A 44 14.31 13.59 -21.90
C LEU A 44 15.45 13.31 -20.93
N LEU A 45 15.49 14.01 -19.79
CA LEU A 45 16.48 13.78 -18.73
C LEU A 45 16.41 12.34 -18.21
N PHE A 46 15.20 11.82 -17.99
CA PHE A 46 15.00 10.42 -17.61
C PHE A 46 15.43 9.44 -18.70
N ARG A 47 15.14 9.73 -19.98
CA ARG A 47 15.53 8.85 -21.09
C ARG A 47 17.05 8.81 -21.28
N CYS A 48 17.74 9.94 -21.17
CA CYS A 48 19.19 10.05 -21.31
C CYS A 48 19.95 9.40 -20.15
N THR A 49 19.42 9.51 -18.93
CA THR A 49 20.01 8.86 -17.75
C THR A 49 19.59 7.40 -17.59
N ARG A 50 18.57 6.93 -18.34
CA ARG A 50 18.05 5.55 -18.31
C ARG A 50 19.13 4.47 -18.42
N LEU A 51 20.20 4.68 -19.20
CA LEU A 51 21.28 3.69 -19.33
C LEU A 51 22.21 3.61 -18.10
N LEU A 52 22.32 4.67 -17.30
CA LEU A 52 22.96 4.62 -15.98
C LEU A 52 22.01 4.11 -14.89
N ILE A 53 20.72 4.39 -15.06
CA ILE A 53 19.67 4.06 -14.10
C ILE A 53 19.11 2.65 -14.35
N HIS A 54 19.42 1.96 -15.44
CA HIS A 54 18.86 0.64 -15.76
C HIS A 54 19.09 -0.42 -14.66
N ARG A 55 20.07 -0.18 -13.76
CA ARG A 55 20.37 -0.98 -12.56
C ARG A 55 19.74 -0.46 -11.25
N HIS A 56 18.99 0.63 -11.31
CA HIS A 56 18.47 1.40 -10.18
C HIS A 56 17.11 2.08 -10.45
N GLU A 57 16.39 1.73 -11.54
CA GLU A 57 15.07 2.31 -11.86
C GLU A 57 14.06 2.06 -10.73
N GLU A 58 14.13 0.87 -10.14
CA GLU A 58 13.37 0.48 -8.96
C GLU A 58 13.70 1.35 -7.74
N ILE A 59 14.99 1.64 -7.51
CA ILE A 59 15.45 2.47 -6.39
C ILE A 59 14.94 3.90 -6.57
N LEU A 60 14.90 4.40 -7.80
CA LEU A 60 14.40 5.73 -8.09
C LEU A 60 12.90 5.86 -7.82
N LEU A 61 12.10 4.91 -8.29
CA LEU A 61 10.66 4.90 -8.04
C LEU A 61 10.38 4.73 -6.54
N GLU A 62 11.03 3.76 -5.90
CA GLU A 62 10.92 3.55 -4.45
C GLU A 62 11.23 4.84 -3.68
N LYS A 63 12.34 5.48 -3.98
CA LYS A 63 12.79 6.68 -3.26
C LYS A 63 11.88 7.88 -3.51
N ALA A 64 11.35 8.02 -4.72
CA ALA A 64 10.36 9.05 -5.04
C ALA A 64 9.07 8.85 -4.22
N ILE A 65 8.61 7.61 -4.07
CA ILE A 65 7.43 7.27 -3.26
C ILE A 65 7.70 7.54 -1.77
N GLN A 66 8.81 7.04 -1.23
CA GLN A 66 9.21 7.21 0.18
C GLN A 66 9.32 8.68 0.60
N ASN A 67 9.94 9.50 -0.25
CA ASN A 67 10.14 10.92 0.02
C ASN A 67 8.90 11.77 -0.29
N GLY A 68 7.80 11.18 -0.78
CA GLY A 68 6.59 11.91 -1.12
C GLY A 68 6.69 12.79 -2.36
N HIS A 69 7.64 12.53 -3.27
CA HIS A 69 7.77 13.23 -4.54
C HIS A 69 6.71 12.75 -5.54
N LEU A 70 5.44 13.08 -5.27
CA LEU A 70 4.28 12.51 -5.97
C LEU A 70 4.29 12.77 -7.49
N THR A 71 4.69 13.96 -7.92
CA THR A 71 4.76 14.33 -9.34
C THR A 71 5.76 13.45 -10.08
N LEU A 72 6.96 13.29 -9.51
CA LEU A 72 8.00 12.42 -10.03
C LEU A 72 7.56 10.96 -10.03
N ALA A 73 7.02 10.46 -8.93
CA ALA A 73 6.52 9.08 -8.84
C ALA A 73 5.45 8.79 -9.91
N LYS A 74 4.50 9.73 -10.13
CA LYS A 74 3.49 9.62 -11.19
C LYS A 74 4.10 9.57 -12.58
N GLN A 75 5.11 10.40 -12.88
CA GLN A 75 5.83 10.37 -14.16
C GLN A 75 6.55 9.04 -14.36
N LEU A 76 7.28 8.57 -13.33
CA LEU A 76 8.00 7.30 -13.36
C LEU A 76 7.06 6.13 -13.61
N ILE A 77 5.94 6.02 -12.89
CA ILE A 77 4.96 4.95 -13.09
C ILE A 77 4.40 4.94 -14.52
N LYS A 78 4.27 6.10 -15.17
CA LYS A 78 3.79 6.20 -16.57
C LYS A 78 4.83 5.73 -17.59
N VAL A 79 6.12 5.89 -17.33
CA VAL A 79 7.19 5.56 -18.30
C VAL A 79 7.84 4.20 -18.05
N LEU A 80 7.83 3.70 -16.82
CA LEU A 80 8.48 2.45 -16.44
C LEU A 80 7.72 1.22 -16.96
N GLN A 81 8.48 0.15 -17.19
CA GLN A 81 7.94 -1.15 -17.60
C GLN A 81 7.32 -1.88 -16.40
N ILE A 82 6.41 -2.81 -16.67
CA ILE A 82 5.73 -3.59 -15.63
C ILE A 82 6.71 -4.40 -14.76
N ASP A 83 7.78 -4.93 -15.35
CA ASP A 83 8.79 -5.68 -14.60
C ASP A 83 9.45 -4.80 -13.52
N THR A 84 9.63 -3.51 -13.80
CA THR A 84 10.14 -2.54 -12.82
C THR A 84 9.11 -2.27 -11.71
N LEU A 85 7.81 -2.24 -12.04
CA LEU A 85 6.73 -2.04 -11.04
C LEU A 85 6.54 -3.25 -10.11
N LYS A 86 6.85 -4.46 -10.60
CA LYS A 86 6.81 -5.73 -9.84
C LYS A 86 8.07 -5.97 -8.99
N ARG A 87 9.12 -5.15 -9.15
CA ARG A 87 10.33 -5.25 -8.34
C ARG A 87 10.00 -4.95 -6.88
N ARG A 88 10.71 -5.66 -6.02
CA ARG A 88 10.52 -5.64 -4.57
C ARG A 88 11.71 -4.94 -3.92
N ASN A 89 11.42 -4.06 -2.98
CA ASN A 89 12.46 -3.41 -2.17
C ASN A 89 13.03 -4.38 -1.11
N GLU A 90 13.88 -3.86 -0.24
CA GLU A 90 14.52 -4.62 0.85
C GLU A 90 13.52 -5.27 1.83
N ARG A 91 12.27 -4.77 1.89
CA ARG A 91 11.19 -5.32 2.71
C ARG A 91 10.28 -6.28 1.94
N GLY A 92 10.54 -6.50 0.65
CA GLY A 92 9.71 -7.31 -0.22
C GLY A 92 8.51 -6.55 -0.79
N GLU A 93 8.44 -5.24 -0.59
CA GLU A 93 7.30 -4.40 -1.01
C GLU A 93 7.47 -4.01 -2.49
N THR A 94 6.43 -4.23 -3.30
CA THR A 94 6.33 -3.62 -4.63
C THR A 94 5.96 -2.14 -4.53
N ALA A 95 6.02 -1.42 -5.66
CA ALA A 95 5.63 0.00 -5.69
C ALA A 95 4.20 0.23 -5.15
N LEU A 96 3.28 -0.71 -5.41
CA LEU A 96 1.91 -0.65 -4.90
C LEU A 96 1.85 -0.83 -3.38
N LEU A 97 2.55 -1.85 -2.86
CA LEU A 97 2.60 -2.12 -1.42
C LEU A 97 3.20 -0.95 -0.64
N LEU A 98 4.27 -0.34 -1.16
CA LEU A 98 4.87 0.85 -0.59
C LEU A 98 3.91 2.07 -0.63
N ALA A 99 3.20 2.28 -1.74
CA ALA A 99 2.20 3.34 -1.86
C ALA A 99 1.04 3.15 -0.88
N ALA A 100 0.58 1.91 -0.69
CA ALA A 100 -0.44 1.56 0.29
C ALA A 100 0.01 1.82 1.73
N LYS A 101 1.22 1.37 2.09
CA LYS A 101 1.84 1.65 3.40
C LYS A 101 1.95 3.15 3.71
N LEU A 102 2.23 3.97 2.69
CA LEU A 102 2.30 5.43 2.83
C LEU A 102 0.96 6.13 2.58
N ASN A 103 -0.12 5.38 2.41
CA ASN A 103 -1.47 5.89 2.16
C ASN A 103 -1.53 6.91 1.00
N ARG A 104 -0.87 6.60 -0.11
CA ARG A 104 -0.79 7.47 -1.31
C ARG A 104 -1.83 7.05 -2.35
N LYS A 105 -3.11 7.37 -2.10
CA LYS A 105 -4.25 7.05 -2.99
C LYS A 105 -3.96 7.30 -4.46
N ASP A 106 -3.45 8.48 -4.82
CA ASP A 106 -3.15 8.83 -6.21
C ASP A 106 -2.19 7.88 -6.92
N LEU A 107 -1.21 7.34 -6.19
CA LEU A 107 -0.23 6.40 -6.75
C LEU A 107 -0.83 4.99 -6.85
N ILE A 108 -1.65 4.61 -5.86
CA ILE A 108 -2.38 3.34 -5.86
C ILE A 108 -3.31 3.27 -7.06
N GLU A 109 -4.11 4.32 -7.28
CA GLU A 109 -4.99 4.43 -8.44
C GLU A 109 -4.21 4.29 -9.75
N LEU A 110 -3.11 5.02 -9.90
CA LEU A 110 -2.30 4.97 -11.11
C LEU A 110 -1.70 3.57 -11.34
N LEU A 111 -1.21 2.90 -10.29
CA LEU A 111 -0.61 1.58 -10.37
C LEU A 111 -1.65 0.49 -10.71
N LEU A 112 -2.80 0.50 -10.03
CA LEU A 112 -3.87 -0.48 -10.29
C LEU A 112 -4.49 -0.31 -11.68
N ASN A 113 -4.64 0.93 -12.15
CA ASN A 113 -5.10 1.21 -13.51
C ASN A 113 -4.13 0.72 -14.58
N ARG A 114 -2.83 0.68 -14.28
CA ARG A 114 -1.85 0.07 -15.19
C ARG A 114 -1.88 -1.45 -15.11
N HIS A 115 -1.84 -2.01 -13.90
CA HIS A 115 -1.73 -3.45 -13.68
C HIS A 115 -2.41 -3.86 -12.37
N ILE A 116 -3.64 -4.36 -12.49
CA ILE A 116 -4.45 -4.81 -11.36
C ILE A 116 -3.78 -5.94 -10.56
N ASP A 117 -3.01 -6.83 -11.21
CA ASP A 117 -2.37 -7.99 -10.58
C ASP A 117 -1.42 -7.62 -9.43
N LEU A 118 -0.91 -6.39 -9.41
CA LEU A 118 -0.07 -5.89 -8.32
C LEU A 118 -0.78 -5.94 -6.96
N VAL A 119 -2.12 -5.93 -6.95
CA VAL A 119 -2.89 -5.97 -5.70
C VAL A 119 -2.69 -7.27 -4.90
N TYR A 120 -2.33 -8.36 -5.58
CA TYR A 120 -2.14 -9.67 -4.97
C TYR A 120 -0.73 -9.87 -4.39
N ASP A 121 0.17 -8.89 -4.57
CA ASP A 121 1.50 -8.98 -3.98
C ASP A 121 1.43 -8.96 -2.44
N ILE A 122 2.33 -9.72 -1.83
CA ILE A 122 2.61 -9.71 -0.39
C ILE A 122 4.06 -9.30 -0.14
N ASP A 123 4.40 -8.68 0.99
CA ASP A 123 5.80 -8.39 1.36
C ASP A 123 6.55 -9.63 1.92
N TYR A 124 7.79 -9.47 2.40
CA TYR A 124 8.56 -10.59 2.99
C TYR A 124 8.00 -11.09 4.34
N ARG A 125 7.18 -10.29 5.02
CA ARG A 125 6.43 -10.69 6.21
C ARG A 125 5.03 -11.20 5.86
N ARG A 126 4.78 -11.49 4.59
CA ARG A 126 3.49 -11.94 4.05
C ARG A 126 2.34 -10.95 4.29
N ASN A 127 2.64 -9.68 4.49
CA ASN A 127 1.63 -8.63 4.55
C ASN A 127 1.12 -8.37 3.13
N ASN A 128 -0.18 -8.59 2.91
CA ASN A 128 -0.86 -8.10 1.73
C ASN A 128 -1.13 -6.58 1.84
N ILE A 129 -1.72 -6.00 0.79
CA ILE A 129 -2.01 -4.56 0.72
C ILE A 129 -2.83 -4.05 1.93
N PHE A 130 -3.79 -4.83 2.42
CA PHE A 130 -4.65 -4.43 3.54
C PHE A 130 -3.91 -4.43 4.87
N HIS A 131 -2.98 -5.36 5.11
CA HIS A 131 -2.09 -5.29 6.28
C HIS A 131 -1.28 -3.98 6.27
N LEU A 132 -0.70 -3.61 5.13
CA LEU A 132 0.14 -2.43 5.02
C LEU A 132 -0.64 -1.12 5.18
N LEU A 133 -1.90 -1.07 4.74
CA LEU A 133 -2.76 0.09 4.95
C LEU A 133 -3.00 0.37 6.45
N THR A 134 -2.93 -0.64 7.30
CA THR A 134 -3.13 -0.46 8.76
C THR A 134 -1.98 0.25 9.46
N ILE A 135 -0.79 0.29 8.83
CA ILE A 135 0.43 0.86 9.41
C ILE A 135 0.31 2.39 9.52
N ASN A 136 -0.42 3.02 8.59
CA ASN A 136 -0.61 4.47 8.59
C ASN A 136 -1.96 4.84 9.24
N ILE A 137 -1.91 5.73 10.23
CA ILE A 137 -3.06 6.11 11.06
C ILE A 137 -3.80 7.34 10.49
N ASP A 138 -3.17 8.08 9.57
CA ASP A 138 -3.55 9.45 9.25
C ASP A 138 -4.78 9.56 8.34
N SER A 139 -5.02 8.63 7.42
CA SER A 139 -6.18 8.68 6.50
C SER A 139 -6.64 7.28 6.03
N THR A 140 -7.91 7.19 5.63
CA THR A 140 -8.56 5.99 5.07
C THR A 140 -8.80 6.09 3.56
N ASP A 141 -8.36 7.18 2.92
CA ASP A 141 -8.69 7.47 1.52
C ASP A 141 -8.23 6.35 0.57
N ALA A 142 -7.06 5.76 0.82
CA ALA A 142 -6.58 4.63 0.05
C ALA A 142 -7.39 3.35 0.30
N ILE A 143 -7.84 3.11 1.54
CA ILE A 143 -8.63 1.93 1.91
C ILE A 143 -9.97 1.96 1.21
N GLU A 144 -10.69 3.08 1.32
CA GLU A 144 -11.98 3.29 0.67
C GLU A 144 -11.87 3.14 -0.85
N PHE A 145 -10.83 3.77 -1.44
CA PHE A 145 -10.56 3.62 -2.88
C PHE A 145 -10.29 2.16 -3.28
N ILE A 146 -9.44 1.44 -2.56
CA ILE A 146 -9.12 0.04 -2.89
C ILE A 146 -10.36 -0.83 -2.76
N PHE A 147 -11.19 -0.65 -1.73
CA PHE A 147 -12.44 -1.38 -1.60
C PHE A 147 -13.38 -1.14 -2.77
N ASP A 148 -13.62 0.12 -3.13
CA ASP A 148 -14.47 0.47 -4.26
C ASP A 148 -13.91 -0.08 -5.57
N TYR A 149 -12.60 0.03 -5.78
CA TYR A 149 -11.92 -0.48 -6.96
C TYR A 149 -12.05 -2.01 -7.09
N LEU A 150 -11.79 -2.76 -6.01
CA LEU A 150 -11.88 -4.21 -6.03
C LEU A 150 -13.32 -4.71 -6.16
N LYS A 151 -14.28 -4.01 -5.55
CA LYS A 151 -15.71 -4.27 -5.72
C LYS A 151 -16.14 -4.09 -7.18
N GLN A 152 -15.72 -3.00 -7.82
CA GLN A 152 -15.99 -2.78 -9.26
C GLN A 152 -15.41 -3.89 -10.14
N LYS A 153 -14.28 -4.46 -9.75
CA LYS A 153 -13.62 -5.57 -10.45
C LYS A 153 -14.18 -6.95 -10.07
N SER A 154 -15.21 -7.00 -9.22
CA SER A 154 -15.84 -8.24 -8.73
C SER A 154 -14.85 -9.19 -8.04
N ILE A 155 -13.85 -8.64 -7.34
CA ILE A 155 -12.85 -9.40 -6.61
C ILE A 155 -13.38 -9.68 -5.19
N ASN A 156 -13.37 -10.96 -4.79
CA ASN A 156 -13.78 -11.36 -3.43
C ASN A 156 -12.69 -10.99 -2.42
N ILE A 157 -12.89 -9.88 -1.71
CA ILE A 157 -11.90 -9.33 -0.79
C ILE A 157 -11.63 -10.29 0.38
N ARG A 158 -12.68 -10.86 0.97
CA ARG A 158 -12.56 -11.72 2.16
C ARG A 158 -11.71 -12.93 1.87
N GLU A 159 -12.04 -13.67 0.81
CA GLU A 159 -11.36 -14.91 0.47
C GLU A 159 -9.86 -14.72 0.15
N ILE A 160 -9.50 -13.57 -0.42
CA ILE A 160 -8.15 -13.31 -0.92
C ILE A 160 -7.27 -12.62 0.12
N PHE A 161 -7.84 -11.67 0.88
CA PHE A 161 -7.05 -10.78 1.74
C PHE A 161 -7.24 -11.01 3.24
N ASP A 162 -8.25 -11.77 3.65
CA ASP A 162 -8.46 -12.16 5.06
C ASP A 162 -7.56 -13.33 5.43
N THR A 163 -6.25 -13.14 5.25
CA THR A 163 -5.21 -14.14 5.44
C THR A 163 -4.24 -13.69 6.52
N GLU A 164 -3.69 -14.63 7.28
CA GLU A 164 -2.64 -14.34 8.25
C GLU A 164 -1.30 -13.97 7.58
N ASN A 165 -0.64 -12.95 8.11
CA ASN A 165 0.75 -12.64 7.82
C ASN A 165 1.73 -13.58 8.57
N SER A 166 3.03 -13.31 8.51
CA SER A 166 4.04 -14.11 9.22
C SER A 166 3.95 -14.05 10.75
N ASP A 167 3.25 -13.08 11.33
CA ASP A 167 2.99 -12.97 12.77
C ASP A 167 1.66 -13.65 13.18
N HIS A 168 1.01 -14.35 12.26
CA HIS A 168 -0.33 -14.93 12.45
C HIS A 168 -1.46 -13.91 12.63
N LEU A 169 -1.26 -12.69 12.14
CA LEU A 169 -2.25 -11.62 12.22
C LEU A 169 -2.94 -11.44 10.88
N THR A 170 -4.27 -11.35 10.88
CA THR A 170 -5.08 -10.85 9.76
C THR A 170 -4.97 -9.33 9.65
N PRO A 171 -5.39 -8.70 8.53
CA PRO A 171 -5.39 -7.23 8.42
C PRO A 171 -6.18 -6.56 9.54
N LEU A 172 -7.32 -7.12 9.93
CA LEU A 172 -8.16 -6.55 10.98
C LEU A 172 -7.50 -6.67 12.37
N GLN A 173 -6.83 -7.79 12.66
CA GLN A 173 -6.06 -7.95 13.90
C GLN A 173 -4.87 -6.98 13.95
N LEU A 174 -4.16 -6.80 12.84
CA LEU A 174 -3.05 -5.84 12.77
C LEU A 174 -3.53 -4.39 12.95
N ALA A 175 -4.69 -4.03 12.38
CA ALA A 175 -5.30 -2.71 12.60
C ALA A 175 -5.60 -2.46 14.09
N ARG A 176 -6.03 -3.49 14.81
CA ARG A 176 -6.26 -3.44 16.26
C ARG A 176 -4.94 -3.26 17.03
N GLU A 177 -3.91 -4.04 16.72
CA GLU A 177 -2.60 -3.89 17.38
C GLU A 177 -2.02 -2.48 17.19
N ASN A 178 -2.22 -1.90 16.01
CA ASN A 178 -1.82 -0.53 15.71
C ASN A 178 -2.78 0.54 16.30
N ASN A 179 -3.85 0.15 17.00
CA ASN A 179 -4.92 1.02 17.50
C ASN A 179 -5.49 1.95 16.40
N ASN A 180 -5.56 1.45 15.17
CA ASN A 180 -5.97 2.19 14.00
C ASN A 180 -7.50 2.13 13.83
N LEU A 181 -8.18 2.93 14.67
CA LEU A 181 -9.65 3.03 14.70
C LEU A 181 -10.28 3.28 13.34
N ARG A 182 -9.63 4.06 12.47
CA ARG A 182 -10.19 4.42 11.17
C ARG A 182 -10.17 3.23 10.20
N CYS A 183 -9.08 2.46 10.20
CA CYS A 183 -9.01 1.21 9.43
C CYS A 183 -10.04 0.20 9.92
N ILE A 184 -10.17 0.03 11.25
CA ILE A 184 -11.15 -0.88 11.84
C ILE A 184 -12.57 -0.49 11.42
N LYS A 185 -12.92 0.80 11.56
CA LYS A 185 -14.23 1.30 11.11
C LYS A 185 -14.48 1.01 9.63
N SER A 186 -13.46 1.20 8.79
CA SER A 186 -13.59 0.90 7.36
C SER A 186 -13.82 -0.60 7.15
N PHE A 187 -12.98 -1.46 7.72
CA PHE A 187 -13.06 -2.91 7.54
C PHE A 187 -14.39 -3.49 8.03
N VAL A 188 -14.93 -2.98 9.14
CA VAL A 188 -16.22 -3.40 9.69
C VAL A 188 -17.39 -2.81 8.89
N LEU A 189 -17.33 -1.53 8.48
CA LEU A 189 -18.39 -0.89 7.70
C LEU A 189 -18.66 -1.63 6.39
N TYR A 190 -17.60 -2.13 5.76
CA TYR A 190 -17.71 -2.80 4.48
C TYR A 190 -17.98 -4.31 4.57
N ASP A 191 -18.02 -4.89 5.79
CA ASP A 191 -18.27 -6.33 6.07
C ASP A 191 -17.38 -7.31 5.26
N TYR A 192 -16.22 -6.83 4.80
CA TYR A 192 -15.33 -7.62 3.92
C TYR A 192 -14.35 -8.51 4.69
N PHE A 193 -14.17 -8.29 6.00
CA PHE A 193 -13.22 -9.05 6.82
C PHE A 193 -13.96 -9.81 7.91
N ASN A 194 -13.51 -11.03 8.21
CA ASN A 194 -14.05 -11.79 9.32
C ASN A 194 -13.74 -11.06 10.64
N THR A 195 -14.76 -10.75 11.43
CA THR A 195 -14.60 -10.19 12.78
C THR A 195 -14.39 -11.26 13.84
N ASN A 196 -14.74 -12.53 13.53
CA ASN A 196 -14.62 -13.67 14.43
C ASN A 196 -13.27 -14.37 14.26
N VAL A 197 -12.19 -13.59 14.12
CA VAL A 197 -10.84 -14.17 14.05
C VAL A 197 -10.44 -14.56 15.46
N HIS A 198 -10.14 -15.85 15.64
CA HIS A 198 -9.66 -16.37 16.91
C HIS A 198 -8.16 -16.14 17.04
N ASP A 199 -7.72 -15.62 18.19
CA ASP A 199 -6.32 -15.72 18.55
C ASP A 199 -5.99 -17.18 18.92
N LYS A 200 -4.96 -17.75 18.28
CA LYS A 200 -4.54 -19.15 18.52
C LYS A 200 -4.10 -19.39 19.97
N SER A 201 -3.69 -18.35 20.68
CA SER A 201 -3.22 -18.46 22.06
C SER A 201 -4.36 -18.55 23.08
N ILE A 202 -5.49 -17.89 22.83
CA ILE A 202 -6.57 -17.72 23.83
C ILE A 202 -7.93 -18.21 23.32
N ARG A 203 -8.10 -18.50 22.02
CA ARG A 203 -9.36 -18.90 21.36
C ARG A 203 -10.49 -17.87 21.48
N ASP A 204 -10.16 -16.66 21.93
CA ASP A 204 -11.05 -15.51 22.00
C ASP A 204 -11.20 -14.87 20.61
N ASP A 205 -12.44 -14.51 20.25
CA ASP A 205 -12.73 -13.69 19.07
C ASP A 205 -12.16 -12.28 19.23
N LEU A 206 -11.87 -11.58 18.12
CA LEU A 206 -11.32 -10.22 18.12
C LEU A 206 -12.04 -9.29 19.09
N CYS A 207 -13.38 -9.34 19.11
CA CYS A 207 -14.19 -8.55 20.05
C CYS A 207 -13.90 -8.90 21.51
N HIS A 208 -13.83 -10.18 21.88
CA HIS A 208 -13.51 -10.61 23.25
C HIS A 208 -12.10 -10.15 23.67
N LEU A 209 -11.12 -10.24 22.76
CA LEU A 209 -9.77 -9.74 23.03
C LEU A 209 -9.74 -8.22 23.24
N THR A 210 -10.50 -7.45 22.45
CA THR A 210 -10.57 -5.99 22.61
C THR A 210 -11.18 -5.57 23.94
N ILE A 211 -12.17 -6.32 24.40
CA ILE A 211 -12.83 -6.09 25.68
C ILE A 211 -11.90 -6.44 26.82
N ARG A 212 -11.30 -7.64 26.79
CA ARG A 212 -10.46 -8.20 27.86
C ARG A 212 -9.20 -7.37 28.10
N ASN A 213 -8.55 -6.93 27.02
CA ASN A 213 -7.35 -6.10 27.11
C ASN A 213 -7.65 -4.66 27.56
N GLY A 214 -8.93 -4.29 27.69
CA GLY A 214 -9.34 -2.92 28.05
C GLY A 214 -8.90 -1.93 26.98
N ASP A 215 -8.94 -2.35 25.71
CA ASP A 215 -8.50 -1.52 24.60
C ASP A 215 -9.39 -0.27 24.49
N ASN A 216 -8.91 0.77 23.79
CA ASN A 216 -9.56 2.06 23.63
C ASN A 216 -11.11 1.99 23.48
N VAL A 217 -11.89 2.69 24.34
CA VAL A 217 -13.37 2.65 24.37
C VAL A 217 -14.03 2.90 22.99
N PRO A 218 -13.60 3.91 22.22
CA PRO A 218 -13.97 4.06 20.81
C PRO A 218 -13.78 2.82 19.93
N MET A 219 -12.70 2.04 20.14
CA MET A 219 -12.41 0.81 19.38
C MET A 219 -13.44 -0.27 19.71
N MET A 220 -13.66 -0.52 21.00
CA MET A 220 -14.65 -1.48 21.48
C MET A 220 -16.04 -1.15 20.93
N LYS A 221 -16.45 0.13 20.99
CA LYS A 221 -17.74 0.56 20.42
C LYS A 221 -17.84 0.30 18.92
N SER A 222 -16.78 0.57 18.16
CA SER A 222 -16.80 0.34 16.70
C SER A 222 -16.88 -1.13 16.31
N LEU A 223 -16.28 -2.03 17.09
CA LEU A 223 -16.31 -3.47 16.85
C LEU A 223 -17.62 -4.10 17.34
N VAL A 224 -18.09 -3.74 18.53
CA VAL A 224 -19.31 -4.31 19.15
C VAL A 224 -20.60 -3.86 18.45
N ALA A 225 -20.63 -2.65 17.87
CA ALA A 225 -21.84 -2.14 17.21
C ALA A 225 -22.34 -3.02 16.05
N ASN A 226 -21.44 -3.75 15.38
CA ASN A 226 -21.76 -4.54 14.18
C ASN A 226 -21.58 -6.06 14.38
N VAL A 227 -21.12 -6.51 15.56
CA VAL A 227 -20.87 -7.92 15.84
C VAL A 227 -21.82 -8.41 16.94
N GLN A 228 -22.48 -9.55 16.70
CA GLN A 228 -23.21 -10.27 17.75
C GLN A 228 -22.20 -11.08 18.57
N LEU A 229 -22.00 -10.68 19.82
CA LEU A 229 -21.10 -11.36 20.75
C LEU A 229 -21.74 -12.67 21.24
N ASP A 230 -20.97 -13.76 21.27
CA ASP A 230 -21.42 -15.03 21.88
C ASP A 230 -21.34 -14.91 23.41
N ASN A 231 -22.51 -14.90 24.09
CA ASN A 231 -22.58 -14.79 25.55
C ASN A 231 -21.79 -15.88 26.27
N LYS A 232 -21.60 -17.06 25.66
CA LYS A 232 -20.92 -18.19 26.31
C LYS A 232 -19.42 -18.00 26.43
N LYS A 233 -18.85 -17.05 25.68
CA LYS A 233 -17.41 -16.75 25.68
C LYS A 233 -17.04 -15.48 26.43
N VAL A 234 -18.01 -14.64 26.80
CA VAL A 234 -17.74 -13.43 27.59
C VAL A 234 -17.56 -13.84 29.06
N ASP A 235 -16.34 -13.76 29.56
CA ASP A 235 -16.09 -13.94 30.99
C ASP A 235 -16.55 -12.72 31.81
N ASN A 236 -16.64 -12.88 33.14
CA ASN A 236 -17.10 -11.82 34.04
C ASN A 236 -16.20 -10.56 34.00
N VAL A 237 -14.92 -10.72 33.61
CA VAL A 237 -13.99 -9.60 33.46
C VAL A 237 -14.37 -8.78 32.23
N ALA A 238 -14.61 -9.44 31.10
CA ALA A 238 -15.05 -8.80 29.88
C ALA A 238 -16.42 -8.13 30.01
N LEU A 239 -17.39 -8.77 30.69
CA LEU A 239 -18.68 -8.16 31.03
C LEU A 239 -18.53 -6.87 31.84
N CYS A 240 -17.68 -6.89 32.87
CA CYS A 240 -17.44 -5.71 33.70
C CYS A 240 -16.75 -4.57 32.91
N GLN A 241 -15.83 -4.88 32.00
CA GLN A 241 -15.20 -3.90 31.11
C GLN A 241 -16.21 -3.30 30.12
N LEU A 242 -17.12 -4.11 29.57
CA LEU A 242 -18.20 -3.64 28.71
C LEU A 242 -19.12 -2.66 29.47
N GLU A 243 -19.62 -3.05 30.64
CA GLU A 243 -20.51 -2.20 31.45
C GLU A 243 -19.89 -0.85 31.80
N LYS A 244 -18.58 -0.85 32.15
CA LYS A 244 -17.81 0.38 32.40
C LYS A 244 -17.63 1.25 31.16
N SER A 245 -17.41 0.64 30.00
CA SER A 245 -17.08 1.35 28.75
C SER A 245 -18.31 1.96 28.05
N PHE A 246 -19.48 1.39 28.31
CA PHE A 246 -20.75 1.80 27.73
C PHE A 246 -21.58 2.73 28.63
N ASN A 247 -21.04 3.23 29.75
CA ASN A 247 -21.74 4.11 30.70
C ASN A 247 -23.13 3.56 31.10
N GLY A 248 -23.27 2.25 31.28
CA GLY A 248 -24.53 1.61 31.66
C GLY A 248 -25.56 1.44 30.53
N MET A 249 -25.20 1.60 29.24
CA MET A 249 -26.02 1.07 28.14
C MET A 249 -26.12 -0.45 28.26
N ASN A 250 -27.32 -0.99 28.00
CA ASN A 250 -27.62 -2.40 28.17
C ASN A 250 -26.85 -3.25 27.14
N VAL A 251 -25.72 -3.81 27.55
CA VAL A 251 -24.84 -4.62 26.69
C VAL A 251 -25.54 -5.90 26.23
N SER A 252 -26.61 -6.32 26.92
CA SER A 252 -27.43 -7.49 26.58
C SER A 252 -27.97 -7.46 25.16
N ASP A 253 -28.23 -6.29 24.58
CA ASP A 253 -28.80 -6.17 23.23
C ASP A 253 -27.78 -6.57 22.13
N HIS A 254 -26.49 -6.57 22.47
CA HIS A 254 -25.38 -6.94 21.59
C HIS A 254 -24.85 -8.37 21.83
N LEU A 255 -25.43 -9.07 22.80
CA LEU A 255 -25.04 -10.41 23.22
C LEU A 255 -26.12 -11.42 22.76
N LYS A 256 -25.71 -12.47 22.05
CA LYS A 256 -26.58 -13.56 21.59
C LYS A 256 -26.42 -14.82 22.43
#